data_AF-A0A561UJW8-F1
#
_entry.id   AF-A0A561UJW8-F1
#
_cell.length_a   1.000
_cell.length_b   1.000
_cell.length_c   1.000
_cell.angle_alpha   90.00
_cell.angle_beta   90.00
_cell.angle_gamma   90.00
#
_symmetry.space_group_name_H-M   'P 1'
#
loop_
_entity.id
_entity.type
_entity.pdbx_description
1 polymer ?
#
loop_
_entity_poly.entity_id
_entity_poly.type
_entity_poly.pdbx_seq_one_letter_code
_entity_poly.pdbx_strand_id
1 'polypeptide(L)'
;MKDILLNIAIGLATSAIGAVAGLLLQSALRRRAAARRQAFFGLPAGTECLLVVPRYMGGSGNRSVHRDDVSALMELAVLVESCSARPEIVSHDQVRQGLGRQAEFCLGGPTSNERTVAHLGWRLPGVRFDYDPDRPDPGAIVVGDREFREEPTGPDAPGCRYALLARLDPEGGGRPVFLIAGQNAVANHAAVRYLTNSQRDLVHRQGAHGTFAVVLRVVNPERYGPDVVEFVADVTASATATPAAAAPARAS
;
A
#
# COMPACT_ATOMS: atom_id res chain seq x y z
N MET A 1 -41.08 -23.15 -46.52
CA MET A 1 -39.59 -23.21 -46.52
C MET A 1 -38.93 -21.84 -46.32
N LYS A 2 -39.33 -20.77 -47.04
CA LYS A 2 -38.74 -19.42 -46.86
C LYS A 2 -38.90 -18.85 -45.45
N ASP A 3 -40.05 -19.04 -44.80
CA ASP A 3 -40.29 -18.49 -43.46
C ASP A 3 -39.41 -19.13 -42.37
N ILE A 4 -39.09 -20.42 -42.53
CA ILE A 4 -38.18 -21.13 -41.65
C ILE A 4 -36.76 -20.59 -41.79
N LEU A 5 -36.28 -20.38 -43.02
CA LEU A 5 -34.97 -19.80 -43.29
C LEU A 5 -34.85 -18.36 -42.77
N LEU A 6 -35.92 -17.56 -42.89
CA LEU A 6 -35.96 -16.19 -42.38
C LEU A 6 -35.87 -16.16 -40.85
N ASN A 7 -36.63 -17.01 -40.15
CA ASN A 7 -36.58 -17.10 -38.69
C ASN A 7 -35.21 -17.56 -38.18
N ILE A 8 -34.58 -18.52 -38.86
CA ILE A 8 -33.21 -18.97 -38.54
C ILE A 8 -32.21 -17.82 -38.75
N ALA A 9 -32.30 -17.09 -39.86
CA ALA A 9 -31.42 -15.97 -40.14
C ALA A 9 -31.56 -14.84 -39.10
N ILE A 10 -32.80 -14.51 -38.69
CA ILE A 10 -33.07 -13.52 -37.65
C ILE A 10 -32.50 -13.98 -36.30
N GLY A 11 -32.69 -15.25 -35.93
CA GLY A 11 -32.13 -15.82 -34.70
C GLY A 11 -30.60 -15.77 -34.67
N LEU A 12 -29.95 -16.09 -35.80
CA LEU A 12 -28.51 -16.02 -35.95
C LEU A 12 -28.00 -14.58 -35.85
N ALA A 13 -28.65 -13.65 -36.56
CA ALA A 13 -28.31 -12.23 -36.54
C ALA A 13 -28.46 -11.65 -35.12
N THR A 14 -29.57 -11.97 -34.44
CA THR A 14 -29.81 -11.53 -33.06
C THR A 14 -28.75 -12.06 -32.11
N SER A 15 -28.38 -13.34 -32.24
CA SER A 15 -27.34 -13.96 -31.40
C SER A 15 -25.97 -13.33 -31.65
N ALA A 16 -25.61 -13.07 -32.92
CA ALA A 16 -24.37 -12.40 -33.28
C ALA A 16 -24.30 -10.97 -32.72
N ILE A 17 -25.39 -10.20 -32.83
CA ILE A 17 -25.49 -8.86 -32.26
C ILE A 17 -25.36 -8.90 -30.74
N GLY A 18 -26.06 -9.83 -30.08
CA GLY A 18 -25.99 -10.01 -28.63
C GLY A 18 -24.58 -10.35 -28.15
N ALA A 19 -23.88 -11.24 -28.85
CA ALA A 19 -22.49 -11.60 -28.55
C ALA A 19 -21.55 -10.39 -28.68
N VAL A 20 -21.65 -9.64 -29.78
CA VAL A 20 -20.83 -8.44 -30.01
C VAL A 20 -21.12 -7.36 -28.97
N ALA A 21 -22.40 -7.09 -28.68
CA ALA A 21 -22.80 -6.13 -27.65
C ALA A 21 -22.29 -6.54 -26.26
N GLY A 22 -22.35 -7.82 -25.93
CA GLY A 22 -21.81 -8.37 -24.69
C GLY A 22 -20.30 -8.15 -24.56
N LEU A 23 -19.53 -8.43 -25.62
CA LEU A 23 -18.08 -8.20 -25.65
C LEU A 23 -17.73 -6.71 -25.51
N LEU A 24 -18.46 -5.84 -26.20
CA LEU A 24 -18.26 -4.39 -26.11
C LEU A 24 -18.54 -3.87 -24.71
N LEU A 25 -19.66 -4.28 -24.10
CA LEU A 25 -20.01 -3.90 -22.74
C LEU A 25 -18.97 -4.40 -21.72
N GLN A 26 -18.59 -5.68 -21.81
CA GLN A 26 -17.59 -6.27 -20.92
C GLN A 26 -16.22 -5.58 -21.09
N SER A 27 -15.81 -5.28 -22.32
CA SER A 27 -14.58 -4.54 -22.61
C SER A 27 -14.61 -3.13 -22.01
N ALA A 28 -15.72 -2.40 -22.16
CA ALA A 28 -15.88 -1.07 -21.59
C ALA A 28 -15.82 -1.09 -20.05
N LEU A 29 -16.45 -2.07 -19.40
CA LEU A 29 -16.38 -2.24 -17.95
C LEU A 29 -14.96 -2.56 -17.46
N ARG A 30 -14.25 -3.45 -18.16
CA ARG A 30 -12.85 -3.78 -17.86
C ARG A 30 -11.94 -2.56 -18.00
N ARG A 31 -12.10 -1.78 -19.07
CA ARG A 31 -11.35 -0.53 -19.30
C ARG A 31 -11.61 0.50 -18.20
N ARG A 32 -12.88 0.67 -17.78
CA ARG A 32 -13.24 1.57 -16.68
C ARG A 32 -12.65 1.12 -15.35
N ALA A 33 -12.70 -0.17 -15.05
CA ALA A 33 -12.10 -0.72 -13.83
C ALA A 33 -10.57 -0.53 -13.82
N ALA A 34 -9.91 -0.79 -14.94
CA ALA A 34 -8.47 -0.55 -15.10
C ALA A 34 -8.13 0.93 -14.92
N ALA A 35 -8.84 1.83 -15.59
CA ALA A 35 -8.60 3.28 -15.47
C ALA A 35 -8.77 3.78 -14.03
N ARG A 36 -9.76 3.28 -13.28
CA ARG A 36 -9.95 3.62 -11.86
C ARG A 36 -8.79 3.13 -11.00
N ARG A 37 -8.28 1.92 -11.26
CA ARG A 37 -7.12 1.38 -10.55
C ARG A 37 -5.86 2.17 -10.86
N GLN A 38 -5.59 2.44 -12.14
CA GLN A 38 -4.48 3.28 -12.59
C GLN A 38 -4.55 4.68 -11.96
N ALA A 39 -5.74 5.29 -11.88
CA ALA A 39 -5.92 6.60 -11.25
C ALA A 39 -5.65 6.57 -9.74
N PHE A 40 -6.12 5.54 -9.03
CA PHE A 40 -5.90 5.40 -7.59
C PHE A 40 -4.41 5.25 -7.25
N PHE A 41 -3.69 4.41 -7.99
CA PHE A 41 -2.25 4.18 -7.76
C PHE A 41 -1.35 5.21 -8.46
N GLY A 42 -1.92 6.11 -9.29
CA GLY A 42 -1.14 7.01 -10.13
C GLY A 42 -0.26 6.31 -11.16
N LEU A 43 -0.73 5.17 -11.70
CA LEU A 43 -0.07 4.28 -12.65
C LEU A 43 -0.78 4.19 -14.01
N PRO A 44 -0.83 5.25 -14.84
CA PRO A 44 -1.22 5.16 -16.24
C PRO A 44 -0.39 4.11 -16.98
N ALA A 45 -1.00 3.52 -18.01
CA ALA A 45 -0.31 2.53 -18.84
C ALA A 45 1.00 3.09 -19.43
N GLY A 46 2.06 2.27 -19.41
CA GLY A 46 3.37 2.59 -19.96
C GLY A 46 4.28 3.42 -19.05
N THR A 47 3.84 3.79 -17.84
CA THR A 47 4.69 4.53 -16.89
C THR A 47 5.56 3.60 -16.06
N GLU A 48 6.64 4.13 -15.53
CA GLU A 48 7.47 3.45 -14.52
C GLU A 48 6.95 3.75 -13.10
N CYS A 49 7.20 2.80 -12.20
CA CYS A 49 6.86 2.86 -10.79
C CYS A 49 8.05 2.44 -9.95
N LEU A 50 8.42 3.26 -8.97
CA LEU A 50 9.52 2.95 -8.07
C LEU A 50 9.02 2.03 -6.94
N LEU A 51 9.70 0.92 -6.74
CA LEU A 51 9.52 0.03 -5.59
C LEU A 51 10.74 0.15 -4.70
N VAL A 52 10.62 0.90 -3.61
CA VAL A 52 11.73 1.17 -2.69
C VAL A 52 11.70 0.15 -1.56
N VAL A 53 12.75 -0.68 -1.52
CA VAL A 53 12.85 -1.81 -0.61
C VAL A 53 13.76 -1.50 0.59
N PRO A 54 13.49 -2.11 1.76
CA PRO A 54 14.28 -1.87 2.95
C PRO A 54 15.71 -2.45 2.87
N ARG A 55 16.65 -1.89 3.65
CA ARG A 55 17.91 -2.54 4.05
C ARG A 55 17.67 -3.53 5.19
N TYR A 56 18.46 -4.59 5.19
CA TYR A 56 18.54 -5.51 6.31
C TYR A 56 19.79 -5.26 7.17
N MET A 57 19.61 -5.27 8.50
CA MET A 57 20.64 -5.13 9.52
C MET A 57 20.80 -6.47 10.25
N GLY A 58 21.44 -7.47 9.65
CA GLY A 58 21.53 -8.78 10.33
C GLY A 58 22.17 -9.94 9.57
N GLY A 59 23.30 -9.76 8.89
CA GLY A 59 24.07 -10.89 8.34
C GLY A 59 25.07 -10.43 7.27
N SER A 60 26.27 -11.02 7.27
CA SER A 60 27.36 -10.68 6.36
C SER A 60 26.97 -10.94 4.89
N GLY A 61 26.38 -9.94 4.26
CA GLY A 61 25.97 -9.94 2.86
C GLY A 61 25.02 -8.78 2.60
N ASN A 62 25.47 -7.79 1.83
CA ASN A 62 24.82 -6.49 1.65
C ASN A 62 23.46 -6.51 0.88
N ARG A 63 22.76 -7.66 0.81
CA ARG A 63 21.58 -7.88 -0.06
C ARG A 63 20.56 -8.98 0.39
N SER A 64 20.46 -9.36 1.67
CA SER A 64 19.44 -10.36 2.09
C SER A 64 18.12 -9.69 2.49
N VAL A 65 17.03 -9.99 1.77
CA VAL A 65 15.66 -9.48 2.04
C VAL A 65 14.89 -10.54 2.83
N HIS A 66 14.08 -10.15 3.83
CA HIS A 66 13.23 -11.10 4.56
C HIS A 66 12.23 -11.78 3.60
N ARG A 67 11.89 -13.06 3.83
CA ARG A 67 10.98 -13.80 2.94
C ARG A 67 9.65 -13.07 2.71
N ASP A 68 9.12 -12.46 3.76
CA ASP A 68 7.87 -11.69 3.69
C ASP A 68 8.03 -10.37 2.93
N ASP A 69 9.18 -9.68 3.06
CA ASP A 69 9.44 -8.47 2.27
C ASP A 69 9.63 -8.81 0.77
N VAL A 70 10.25 -9.96 0.43
CA VAL A 70 10.28 -10.46 -0.96
C VAL A 70 8.88 -10.73 -1.47
N SER A 71 8.04 -11.38 -0.65
CA SER A 71 6.66 -11.71 -1.01
C SER A 71 5.83 -10.44 -1.22
N ALA A 72 5.99 -9.44 -0.35
CA ALA A 72 5.39 -8.12 -0.48
C ALA A 72 5.85 -7.41 -1.76
N LEU A 73 7.15 -7.46 -2.08
CA LEU A 73 7.69 -6.86 -3.29
C LEU A 73 7.15 -7.51 -4.57
N MET A 74 7.04 -8.84 -4.61
CA MET A 74 6.44 -9.55 -5.75
C MET A 74 4.97 -9.19 -5.91
N GLU A 75 4.24 -9.06 -4.80
CA GLU A 75 2.83 -8.65 -4.84
C GLU A 75 2.66 -7.22 -5.35
N LEU A 76 3.55 -6.30 -4.95
CA LEU A 76 3.60 -4.94 -5.51
C LEU A 76 3.99 -4.93 -6.99
N ALA A 77 4.95 -5.77 -7.41
CA ALA A 77 5.33 -5.87 -8.83
C ALA A 77 4.14 -6.32 -9.70
N VAL A 78 3.40 -7.35 -9.25
CA VAL A 78 2.18 -7.82 -9.91
C VAL A 78 1.11 -6.72 -9.94
N LEU A 79 0.95 -5.95 -8.86
CA LEU A 79 0.03 -4.82 -8.82
C LEU A 79 0.37 -3.78 -9.88
N VAL A 80 1.65 -3.40 -9.97
CA VAL A 80 2.14 -2.41 -10.95
C VAL A 80 1.94 -2.92 -12.39
N GLU A 81 2.29 -4.18 -12.66
CA GLU A 81 2.08 -4.81 -13.97
C GLU A 81 0.59 -4.91 -14.34
N SER A 82 -0.29 -5.17 -13.36
CA SER A 82 -1.74 -5.19 -13.58
C SER A 82 -2.30 -3.83 -14.01
N CYS A 83 -1.57 -2.74 -13.72
CA CYS A 83 -1.86 -1.39 -14.18
C CYS A 83 -1.24 -1.09 -15.56
N SER A 84 -0.57 -2.06 -16.19
CA SER A 84 0.25 -1.89 -17.40
C SER A 84 1.40 -0.88 -17.21
N ALA A 85 1.88 -0.72 -15.98
CA ALA A 85 3.07 0.05 -15.63
C ALA A 85 4.27 -0.90 -15.42
N ARG A 86 5.48 -0.34 -15.34
CA ARG A 86 6.72 -1.10 -15.17
C ARG A 86 7.30 -0.90 -13.77
N PRO A 87 7.47 -1.97 -12.97
CA PRO A 87 8.11 -1.85 -11.66
C PRO A 87 9.62 -1.68 -11.82
N GLU A 88 10.19 -0.76 -11.06
CA GLU A 88 11.62 -0.56 -10.95
C GLU A 88 12.03 -0.65 -9.48
N ILE A 89 12.85 -1.65 -9.14
CA ILE A 89 13.30 -1.89 -7.78
C ILE A 89 14.48 -0.97 -7.49
N VAL A 90 14.37 -0.18 -6.41
CA VAL A 90 15.39 0.76 -5.97
C VAL A 90 15.74 0.50 -4.51
N SER A 91 17.02 0.56 -4.18
CA SER A 91 17.48 0.46 -2.78
C SER A 91 17.08 1.69 -1.98
N HIS A 92 16.87 1.53 -0.66
CA HIS A 92 16.42 2.60 0.25
C HIS A 92 17.25 3.90 0.22
N ASP A 93 18.52 3.86 -0.19
CA ASP A 93 19.51 4.95 -0.17
C ASP A 93 19.73 5.62 -1.54
N GLN A 94 19.26 5.00 -2.63
CA GLN A 94 19.51 5.53 -3.97
C GLN A 94 18.63 6.74 -4.28
N VAL A 95 19.23 7.93 -4.25
CA VAL A 95 18.57 9.18 -4.68
C VAL A 95 18.43 9.19 -6.20
N ARG A 96 17.20 9.03 -6.71
CA ARG A 96 16.87 9.31 -8.11
C ARG A 96 16.27 10.71 -8.25
N GLN A 97 16.69 11.43 -9.29
CA GLN A 97 16.05 12.70 -9.65
C GLN A 97 14.61 12.43 -10.12
N GLY A 98 13.65 13.24 -9.65
CA GLY A 98 12.26 13.18 -10.11
C GLY A 98 11.21 12.73 -9.09
N LEU A 99 11.42 12.98 -7.79
CA LEU A 99 10.36 12.86 -6.77
C LEU A 99 9.06 13.51 -7.26
N GLY A 100 7.96 12.75 -7.21
CA GLY A 100 6.63 13.17 -7.68
C GLY A 100 6.37 13.02 -9.19
N ARG A 101 7.37 12.64 -10.02
CA ARG A 101 7.19 12.35 -11.45
C ARG A 101 6.74 10.91 -11.73
N GLN A 102 7.15 9.98 -10.86
CA GLN A 102 6.81 8.55 -10.88
C GLN A 102 6.03 8.20 -9.61
N ALA A 103 5.10 7.25 -9.72
CA ALA A 103 4.44 6.72 -8.54
C ALA A 103 5.45 5.85 -7.80
N GLU A 104 5.29 5.76 -6.49
CA GLU A 104 6.30 5.14 -5.64
C GLU A 104 5.65 4.33 -4.52
N PHE A 105 6.21 3.15 -4.22
CA PHE A 105 5.86 2.36 -3.06
C PHE A 105 7.11 2.21 -2.19
N CYS A 106 7.09 2.82 -1.01
CA CYS A 106 8.13 2.66 0.00
C CYS A 106 7.73 1.56 0.97
N LEU A 107 8.48 0.46 0.95
CA LEU A 107 8.28 -0.70 1.80
C LEU A 107 9.25 -0.65 2.98
N GLY A 108 8.73 -0.86 4.19
CA GLY A 108 9.51 -0.97 5.41
C GLY A 108 9.48 0.30 6.27
N GLY A 109 9.61 0.08 7.59
CA GLY A 109 9.64 1.13 8.60
C GLY A 109 10.93 1.95 8.60
N PRO A 110 10.97 3.07 9.36
CA PRO A 110 12.04 4.06 9.28
C PRO A 110 13.45 3.57 9.64
N THR A 111 13.60 2.50 10.44
CA THR A 111 14.92 1.87 10.68
C THR A 111 15.52 1.23 9.43
N SER A 112 14.65 0.66 8.61
CA SER A 112 15.01 -0.17 7.46
C SER A 112 14.93 0.58 6.12
N ASN A 113 14.24 1.72 6.06
CA ASN A 113 14.06 2.46 4.81
C ASN A 113 14.20 3.97 5.03
N GLU A 114 15.32 4.53 4.56
CA GLU A 114 15.63 5.96 4.68
C GLU A 114 14.64 6.85 3.92
N ARG A 115 14.01 6.33 2.86
CA ARG A 115 12.96 7.05 2.15
C ARG A 115 11.66 7.13 2.94
N THR A 116 11.33 6.07 3.68
CA THR A 116 10.24 6.12 4.67
C THR A 116 10.50 7.22 5.70
N VAL A 117 11.74 7.33 6.23
CA VAL A 117 12.11 8.43 7.15
C VAL A 117 11.84 9.79 6.55
N ALA A 118 12.28 10.03 5.32
CA ALA A 118 12.13 11.32 4.65
C ALA A 118 10.65 11.71 4.47
N HIS A 119 9.80 10.77 4.05
CA HIS A 119 8.38 11.04 3.87
C HIS A 119 7.62 11.20 5.19
N LEU A 120 7.98 10.45 6.23
CA LEU A 120 7.41 10.65 7.57
C LEU A 120 7.73 12.08 8.06
N GLY A 121 9.01 12.48 8.01
CA GLY A 121 9.42 13.82 8.48
C GLY A 121 8.79 14.98 7.70
N TRP A 122 8.56 14.81 6.39
CA TRP A 122 8.02 15.88 5.56
C TRP A 122 6.49 15.90 5.47
N ARG A 123 5.85 14.74 5.33
CA ARG A 123 4.43 14.63 4.95
C ARG A 123 3.56 14.03 6.04
N LEU A 124 4.13 13.28 6.98
CA LEU A 124 3.41 12.69 8.11
C LEU A 124 4.13 12.97 9.44
N PRO A 125 4.38 14.26 9.78
CA PRO A 125 5.21 14.61 10.94
C PRO A 125 4.58 14.19 12.29
N GLY A 126 3.27 13.93 12.32
CA GLY A 126 2.55 13.43 13.49
C GLY A 126 2.74 11.93 13.74
N VAL A 127 3.47 11.23 12.89
CA VAL A 127 3.75 9.79 13.01
C VAL A 127 5.17 9.57 13.56
N ARG A 128 5.27 8.75 14.60
CA ARG A 128 6.53 8.26 15.16
C ARG A 128 6.49 6.75 15.31
N PHE A 129 7.62 6.10 15.11
CA PHE A 129 7.81 4.70 15.49
C PHE A 129 8.61 4.66 16.79
N ASP A 130 8.10 3.93 17.78
CA ASP A 130 8.76 3.78 19.07
C ASP A 130 9.68 2.56 19.03
N TYR A 131 10.96 2.82 19.21
CA TYR A 131 12.01 1.81 19.12
C TYR A 131 12.58 1.53 20.49
N ASP A 132 12.61 0.26 20.85
CA ASP A 132 13.36 -0.23 21.99
C ASP A 132 14.79 -0.56 21.50
N PRO A 133 15.86 0.03 22.08
CA PRO A 133 17.24 -0.26 21.68
C PRO A 133 17.61 -1.75 21.74
N ASP A 134 16.92 -2.52 22.60
CA ASP A 134 17.15 -3.95 22.77
C ASP A 134 16.37 -4.81 21.76
N ARG A 135 15.58 -4.18 20.87
CA ARG A 135 14.79 -4.86 19.84
C ARG A 135 15.05 -4.31 18.43
N PRO A 136 15.12 -5.18 17.41
CA PRO A 136 15.30 -4.73 16.03
C PRO A 136 14.05 -4.07 15.43
N ASP A 137 12.87 -4.47 15.92
CA ASP A 137 11.57 -4.03 15.43
C ASP A 137 10.93 -2.99 16.38
N PRO A 138 10.21 -1.97 15.86
CA PRO A 138 9.52 -1.00 16.69
C PRO A 138 8.39 -1.63 17.51
N GLY A 139 8.37 -1.33 18.81
CA GLY A 139 7.35 -1.82 19.73
C GLY A 139 5.98 -1.15 19.57
N ALA A 140 5.94 0.06 19.01
CA ALA A 140 4.70 0.78 18.74
C ALA A 140 4.76 1.74 17.55
N ILE A 141 3.62 1.97 16.92
CA ILE A 141 3.38 3.11 16.03
C ILE A 141 2.60 4.16 16.81
N VAL A 142 3.12 5.38 16.90
CA VAL A 142 2.48 6.51 17.58
C VAL A 142 2.02 7.51 16.53
N VAL A 143 0.75 7.90 16.59
CA VAL A 143 0.18 8.90 15.68
C VAL A 143 -0.62 9.93 16.48
N GLY A 144 -0.07 11.14 16.60
CA GLY A 144 -0.59 12.13 17.54
C GLY A 144 -0.55 11.62 18.99
N ASP A 145 -1.71 11.50 19.60
CA ASP A 145 -1.94 11.00 20.97
C ASP A 145 -2.23 9.50 21.05
N ARG A 146 -2.33 8.82 19.90
CA ARG A 146 -2.69 7.40 19.82
C ARG A 146 -1.46 6.53 19.68
N GLU A 147 -1.42 5.45 20.43
CA GLU A 147 -0.36 4.46 20.39
C GLU A 147 -0.91 3.08 19.97
N PHE A 148 -0.26 2.48 18.98
CA PHE A 148 -0.57 1.16 18.44
C PHE A 148 0.60 0.22 18.75
N ARG A 149 0.54 -0.40 19.93
CA ARG A 149 1.59 -1.25 20.48
C ARG A 149 1.39 -2.69 20.08
N GLU A 150 2.48 -3.39 19.74
CA GLU A 150 2.40 -4.82 19.46
C GLU A 150 1.89 -5.61 20.68
N GLU A 151 1.08 -6.63 20.43
CA GLU A 151 0.62 -7.57 21.44
C GLU A 151 1.29 -8.91 21.17
N PRO A 152 2.13 -9.44 22.08
CA PRO A 152 2.76 -10.74 21.88
C PRO A 152 1.73 -11.86 21.90
N THR A 153 1.97 -12.90 21.11
CA THR A 153 1.12 -14.10 21.13
C THR A 153 1.28 -14.82 22.46
N GLY A 154 0.17 -15.07 23.14
CA GLY A 154 0.15 -15.74 24.44
C GLY A 154 -0.84 -16.90 24.49
N PRO A 155 -0.87 -17.65 25.62
CA PRO A 155 -1.84 -18.72 25.83
C PRO A 155 -3.30 -18.26 25.73
N ASP A 156 -3.57 -17.01 26.14
CA ASP A 156 -4.92 -16.47 26.33
C ASP A 156 -5.33 -15.40 25.29
N ALA A 157 -4.40 -14.94 24.45
CA ALA A 157 -4.68 -13.90 23.46
C ALA A 157 -3.94 -14.15 22.13
N PRO A 158 -4.64 -14.02 20.98
CA PRO A 158 -3.96 -13.97 19.69
C PRO A 158 -3.10 -12.69 19.67
N GLY A 159 -1.80 -12.84 19.47
CA GLY A 159 -0.91 -11.69 19.34
C GLY A 159 -1.32 -10.83 18.14
N CYS A 160 -0.90 -9.58 18.10
CA CYS A 160 -1.12 -8.71 16.96
C CYS A 160 0.03 -7.75 16.72
N ARG A 161 0.14 -7.31 15.48
CA ARG A 161 1.08 -6.27 15.06
C ARG A 161 0.35 -5.25 14.20
N TYR A 162 0.93 -4.08 14.06
CA TYR A 162 0.34 -2.96 13.36
C TYR A 162 1.18 -2.53 12.16
N ALA A 163 0.50 -1.93 11.18
CA ALA A 163 1.15 -1.29 10.05
C ALA A 163 0.48 0.04 9.70
N LEU A 164 1.30 1.03 9.38
CA LEU A 164 0.87 2.27 8.76
C LEU A 164 0.84 2.06 7.24
N LEU A 165 -0.33 2.29 6.65
CA LEU A 165 -0.51 2.40 5.20
C LEU A 165 -0.92 3.83 4.89
N ALA A 166 -0.11 4.53 4.10
CA ALA A 166 -0.42 5.89 3.69
C ALA A 166 -0.29 6.06 2.17
N ARG A 167 -1.10 6.94 1.63
CA ARG A 167 -0.95 7.50 0.28
C ARG A 167 -0.67 8.98 0.44
N LEU A 168 0.39 9.46 -0.17
CA LEU A 168 0.82 10.85 -0.14
C LEU A 168 0.69 11.42 -1.55
N ASP A 169 -0.34 12.23 -1.77
CA ASP A 169 -0.52 12.93 -3.04
C ASP A 169 0.31 14.22 -3.04
N PRO A 170 1.20 14.45 -4.01
CA PRO A 170 1.99 15.68 -4.07
C PRO A 170 1.09 16.89 -4.31
N GLU A 171 1.41 18.00 -3.66
CA GLU A 171 0.75 19.28 -3.90
C GLU A 171 1.05 19.78 -5.31
N GLY A 172 0.04 20.28 -6.03
CA GLY A 172 0.22 20.86 -7.36
C GLY A 172 0.18 19.88 -8.54
N GLY A 173 -0.16 18.61 -8.31
CA GLY A 173 -0.32 17.61 -9.37
C GLY A 173 0.97 16.85 -9.66
N GLY A 174 0.94 15.56 -9.38
CA GLY A 174 2.05 14.62 -9.56
C GLY A 174 1.57 13.22 -9.23
N ARG A 175 2.50 12.28 -9.05
CA ARG A 175 2.15 10.89 -8.74
C ARG A 175 2.28 10.59 -7.24
N PRO A 176 1.39 9.74 -6.70
CA PRO A 176 1.36 9.42 -5.29
C PRO A 176 2.59 8.63 -4.85
N VAL A 177 2.95 8.81 -3.59
CA VAL A 177 3.82 7.89 -2.85
C VAL A 177 2.96 7.08 -1.90
N PHE A 178 3.07 5.76 -1.95
CA PHE A 178 2.49 4.86 -0.97
C PHE A 178 3.56 4.49 0.05
N LEU A 179 3.33 4.82 1.32
CA LEU A 179 4.14 4.37 2.44
C LEU A 179 3.51 3.12 3.05
N ILE A 180 4.30 2.06 3.14
CA ILE A 180 3.91 0.79 3.76
C ILE A 180 4.94 0.49 4.85
N ALA A 181 4.59 0.85 6.09
CA ALA A 181 5.48 0.79 7.24
C ALA A 181 4.84 -0.02 8.37
N GLY A 182 5.11 -1.32 8.36
CA GLY A 182 4.78 -2.27 9.41
C GLY A 182 5.76 -2.24 10.57
N GLN A 183 5.33 -2.80 11.70
CA GLN A 183 6.23 -3.08 12.83
C GLN A 183 7.26 -4.17 12.52
N ASN A 184 7.04 -5.00 11.49
CA ASN A 184 8.01 -5.96 11.00
C ASN A 184 7.70 -6.36 9.53
N ALA A 185 8.49 -7.28 8.96
CA ALA A 185 8.32 -7.74 7.58
C ALA A 185 6.95 -8.40 7.31
N VAL A 186 6.40 -9.16 8.27
CA VAL A 186 5.05 -9.76 8.13
C VAL A 186 3.98 -8.66 8.07
N ALA A 187 4.10 -7.63 8.91
CA ALA A 187 3.18 -6.51 8.92
C ALA A 187 3.29 -5.63 7.66
N ASN A 188 4.49 -5.49 7.09
CA ASN A 188 4.69 -4.87 5.78
C ASN A 188 3.91 -5.64 4.70
N HIS A 189 4.09 -6.97 4.65
CA HIS A 189 3.42 -7.80 3.65
C HIS A 189 1.90 -7.79 3.82
N ALA A 190 1.41 -7.85 5.05
CA ALA A 190 0.00 -7.71 5.37
C ALA A 190 -0.60 -6.39 4.85
N ALA A 191 0.12 -5.28 5.02
CA ALA A 191 -0.32 -3.97 4.53
C ALA A 191 -0.30 -3.89 2.99
N VAL A 192 0.69 -4.50 2.31
CA VAL A 192 0.67 -4.66 0.84
C VAL A 192 -0.57 -5.44 0.41
N ARG A 193 -0.82 -6.57 1.07
CA ARG A 193 -1.96 -7.45 0.75
C ARG A 193 -3.31 -6.78 0.96
N TYR A 194 -3.41 -5.96 2.00
CA TYR A 194 -4.58 -5.13 2.23
C TYR A 194 -4.74 -4.07 1.12
N LEU A 195 -3.66 -3.39 0.72
CA LEU A 195 -3.69 -2.38 -0.34
C LEU A 195 -4.12 -2.97 -1.70
N THR A 196 -3.64 -4.18 -2.03
CA THR A 196 -3.91 -4.85 -3.31
C THR A 196 -5.34 -5.38 -3.39
N ASN A 197 -5.85 -5.96 -2.30
CA ASN A 197 -7.15 -6.62 -2.27
C ASN A 197 -8.31 -5.68 -1.89
N SER A 198 -8.06 -4.69 -1.03
CA SER A 198 -9.08 -3.80 -0.45
C SER A 198 -9.07 -2.41 -1.09
N GLN A 199 -8.55 -2.27 -2.31
CA GLN A 199 -8.47 -0.99 -3.04
C GLN A 199 -9.84 -0.29 -3.14
N ARG A 200 -10.91 -1.05 -3.41
CA ARG A 200 -12.27 -0.47 -3.52
C ARG A 200 -12.72 0.11 -2.18
N ASP A 201 -12.51 -0.62 -1.11
CA ASP A 201 -12.90 -0.18 0.24
C ASP A 201 -12.09 1.03 0.68
N LEU A 202 -10.79 1.08 0.35
CA LEU A 202 -9.96 2.26 0.54
C LEU A 202 -10.50 3.46 -0.24
N VAL A 203 -10.84 3.29 -1.53
CA VAL A 203 -11.46 4.37 -2.33
C VAL A 203 -12.79 4.82 -1.75
N HIS A 204 -13.60 3.91 -1.23
CA HIS A 204 -14.88 4.24 -0.61
C HIS A 204 -14.72 5.02 0.71
N ARG A 205 -13.73 4.67 1.54
CA ARG A 205 -13.50 5.32 2.84
C ARG A 205 -12.69 6.60 2.76
N GLN A 206 -11.66 6.61 1.93
CA GLN A 206 -10.63 7.66 1.85
C GLN A 206 -10.76 8.54 0.60
N GLY A 207 -11.59 8.14 -0.36
CA GLY A 207 -11.69 8.77 -1.67
C GLY A 207 -10.71 8.19 -2.69
N ALA A 208 -10.94 8.55 -3.96
CA ALA A 208 -10.10 8.10 -5.07
C ALA A 208 -8.81 8.91 -5.22
N HIS A 209 -8.73 10.07 -4.56
CA HIS A 209 -7.64 11.04 -4.63
C HIS A 209 -7.41 11.66 -3.25
N GLY A 210 -6.23 12.22 -3.04
CA GLY A 210 -5.85 12.89 -1.80
C GLY A 210 -4.87 12.08 -0.98
N THR A 211 -4.28 12.77 0.01
CA THR A 211 -3.43 12.13 1.01
C THR A 211 -4.31 11.44 2.05
N PHE A 212 -3.99 10.20 2.38
CA PHE A 212 -4.58 9.49 3.52
C PHE A 212 -3.50 8.71 4.28
N ALA A 213 -3.73 8.48 5.56
CA ALA A 213 -2.92 7.59 6.40
C ALA A 213 -3.84 6.76 7.31
N VAL A 214 -3.67 5.45 7.28
CA VAL A 214 -4.51 4.50 8.02
C VAL A 214 -3.63 3.51 8.78
N VAL A 215 -4.13 3.03 9.91
CA VAL A 215 -3.49 1.99 10.71
C VAL A 215 -4.26 0.68 10.55
N LEU A 216 -3.51 -0.36 10.21
CA LEU A 216 -3.98 -1.73 10.03
C LEU A 216 -3.48 -2.59 11.19
N ARG A 217 -4.30 -3.52 11.65
CA ARG A 217 -3.93 -4.56 12.62
C ARG A 217 -3.82 -5.89 11.91
N VAL A 218 -2.70 -6.55 12.10
CA VAL A 218 -2.41 -7.90 11.61
C VAL A 218 -2.67 -8.86 12.75
N VAL A 219 -3.68 -9.69 12.59
CA VAL A 219 -4.16 -10.59 13.63
C VAL A 219 -3.36 -11.87 13.60
N ASN A 220 -2.76 -12.21 14.74
CA ASN A 220 -2.00 -13.45 14.96
C ASN A 220 -1.02 -13.77 13.82
N PRO A 221 -0.05 -12.89 13.55
CA PRO A 221 0.87 -13.04 12.42
C PRO A 221 1.70 -14.34 12.50
N GLU A 222 1.88 -14.92 13.69
CA GLU A 222 2.57 -16.22 13.86
C GLU A 222 1.78 -17.40 13.29
N ARG A 223 0.44 -17.34 13.29
CA ARG A 223 -0.42 -18.42 12.78
C ARG A 223 -0.98 -18.15 11.40
N TYR A 224 -1.32 -16.89 11.11
CA TYR A 224 -1.97 -16.50 9.86
C TYR A 224 -1.04 -15.75 8.91
N GLY A 225 0.20 -15.47 9.32
CA GLY A 225 1.11 -14.66 8.51
C GLY A 225 0.47 -13.31 8.15
N PRO A 226 0.52 -12.90 6.87
CA PRO A 226 0.01 -11.61 6.41
C PRO A 226 -1.49 -11.62 6.05
N ASP A 227 -2.22 -12.72 6.25
CA ASP A 227 -3.53 -12.93 5.60
C ASP A 227 -4.72 -12.31 6.34
N VAL A 228 -4.62 -12.11 7.66
CA VAL A 228 -5.73 -11.58 8.47
C VAL A 228 -5.42 -10.16 8.91
N VAL A 229 -6.07 -9.20 8.25
CA VAL A 229 -5.82 -7.76 8.43
C VAL A 229 -7.13 -7.02 8.69
N GLU A 230 -7.13 -6.22 9.76
CA GLU A 230 -8.24 -5.38 10.17
C GLU A 230 -7.89 -3.90 9.98
N PHE A 231 -8.83 -3.13 9.44
CA PHE A 231 -8.71 -1.67 9.47
C PHE A 231 -9.06 -1.17 10.88
N VAL A 232 -8.11 -0.51 11.55
CA VAL A 232 -8.31 -0.03 12.92
C VAL A 232 -8.67 1.45 12.95
N ALA A 233 -8.00 2.26 12.13
CA ALA A 233 -8.16 3.69 12.21
C ALA A 233 -7.78 4.43 10.92
N ASP A 234 -8.55 5.47 10.62
CA ASP A 234 -8.07 6.60 9.85
C ASP A 234 -7.33 7.55 10.79
N VAL A 235 -6.07 7.83 10.49
CA VAL A 235 -5.20 8.70 11.27
C VAL A 235 -4.71 9.88 10.46
N THR A 236 -5.31 10.16 9.29
CA THR A 236 -4.83 11.16 8.32
C THR A 236 -4.64 12.54 8.95
N ALA A 237 -5.62 13.01 9.72
CA ALA A 237 -5.56 14.33 10.36
C ALA A 237 -4.41 14.41 11.39
N SER A 238 -4.33 13.45 12.31
CA SER A 238 -3.28 13.41 13.34
C SER A 238 -1.89 13.16 12.74
N ALA A 239 -1.79 12.35 11.69
CA ALA A 239 -0.54 12.03 11.02
C ALA A 239 0.05 13.22 10.27
N THR A 240 -0.80 14.05 9.65
CA THR A 240 -0.36 15.23 8.89
C THR A 240 -0.17 16.48 9.75
N ALA A 241 -0.73 16.51 10.96
CA ALA A 241 -0.53 17.61 11.89
C ALA A 241 0.93 17.70 12.35
N THR A 242 1.49 18.91 12.34
CA THR A 242 2.80 19.15 12.96
C THR A 242 2.69 18.91 14.47
N PRO A 243 3.54 18.07 15.07
CA PRO A 243 3.54 17.87 16.51
C PRO A 243 3.72 19.21 17.22
N ALA A 244 2.87 19.49 18.23
CA ALA A 244 3.13 20.60 19.13
C ALA A 244 4.50 20.39 19.78
N ALA A 245 5.37 21.40 19.73
CA ALA A 245 6.68 21.32 20.38
C ALA A 245 6.47 20.95 21.85
N ALA A 246 7.04 19.82 22.29
CA ALA A 246 7.05 19.47 23.70
C ALA A 246 7.72 20.62 24.46
N ALA A 247 7.00 21.23 25.40
CA ALA A 247 7.55 22.29 26.23
C ALA A 247 8.84 21.79 26.89
N PRO A 248 9.93 22.57 26.91
CA PRO A 248 11.19 22.12 27.49
C PRO A 248 10.94 21.72 28.94
N ALA A 249 11.27 20.47 29.27
CA ALA A 249 11.25 19.98 30.64
C ALA A 249 12.11 20.93 31.48
N ARG A 250 11.49 21.63 32.43
CA ARG A 250 12.22 22.45 33.40
C ARG A 250 13.17 21.54 34.15
N ALA A 251 14.47 21.69 33.88
CA ALA A 251 15.51 21.14 34.73
C ALA A 251 15.29 21.69 36.16
N SER A 252 15.14 20.78 37.11
CA SER A 252 15.10 21.06 38.55
C SER A 252 16.49 20.93 39.13
#